data_AF-A0A6A3HXV2-F1
#
_entry.id   AF-A0A6A3HXV2-F1
#
_cell.length_a   1.000
_cell.length_b   1.000
_cell.length_c   1.000
_cell.angle_alpha   90.00
_cell.angle_beta   90.00
_cell.angle_gamma   90.00
#
_symmetry.space_group_name_H-M   'P 1'
#
loop_
_entity.id
_entity.type
_entity.pdbx_description
1 polymer ?
#
loop_
_entity_poly.entity_id
_entity_poly.type
_entity_poly.pdbx_seq_one_letter_code
_entity_poly.pdbx_strand_id
1 'polypeptide(L)'
;MDGWLVFSSFIDPVDGLTVMQIVAARGYHVEEHKVTNSDSYILTMYGLPKTYTESQINASAAANKPAVYLIHGLLDSSYTYVCNFRN
;
A
#
# COMPACT_ATOMS: atom_id res chain seq x y z
N MET A 1 -18.87 41.44 10.73
CA MET A 1 -18.11 40.71 11.76
C MET A 1 -18.39 39.21 11.64
N ASP A 2 -18.34 38.73 10.39
CA ASP A 2 -17.62 37.56 9.87
C ASP A 2 -17.10 36.54 10.91
N GLY A 3 -17.93 35.52 11.14
CA GLY A 3 -17.54 34.24 11.71
C GLY A 3 -16.90 33.38 10.62
N TRP A 4 -15.58 33.21 10.71
CA TRP A 4 -14.84 32.29 9.84
C TRP A 4 -15.22 30.85 10.20
N LEU A 5 -15.85 30.18 9.23
CA LEU A 5 -16.03 28.73 9.25
C LEU A 5 -14.66 28.08 9.24
N VAL A 6 -14.31 27.38 10.32
CA VAL A 6 -13.17 26.48 10.34
C VAL A 6 -13.55 25.29 9.46
N PHE A 7 -13.04 25.26 8.23
CA PHE A 7 -13.10 24.06 7.41
C PHE A 7 -12.26 22.99 8.10
N SER A 8 -12.90 22.07 8.80
CA SER A 8 -12.26 20.80 9.14
C SER A 8 -11.99 20.09 7.82
N SER A 9 -10.74 20.06 7.37
CA SER A 9 -10.36 19.25 6.22
C SER A 9 -10.67 17.79 6.57
N PHE A 10 -11.47 17.12 5.75
CA PHE A 10 -11.67 15.68 5.85
C PHE A 10 -10.29 15.00 5.78
N ILE A 11 -9.84 14.44 6.90
CA ILE A 11 -8.60 13.67 6.98
C ILE A 11 -8.92 12.27 6.44
N ASP A 12 -8.13 11.81 5.47
CA ASP A 12 -8.24 10.43 4.99
C ASP A 12 -8.05 9.48 6.19
N PRO A 13 -8.96 8.52 6.43
CA PRO A 13 -8.79 7.52 7.48
C PRO A 13 -7.47 6.76 7.45
N VAL A 14 -6.77 6.74 6.29
CA VAL A 14 -5.45 6.11 6.16
C VAL A 14 -4.27 7.07 6.27
N ASP A 15 -4.52 8.34 6.59
CA ASP A 15 -3.45 9.32 6.85
C ASP A 15 -2.57 8.86 8.03
N GLY A 16 -1.26 9.02 7.89
CA GLY A 16 -0.27 8.54 8.86
C GLY A 16 -0.09 7.02 8.97
N LEU A 17 -0.78 6.21 8.16
CA LEU A 17 -0.61 4.75 8.15
C LEU A 17 0.58 4.31 7.28
N THR A 18 1.17 3.17 7.65
CA THR A 18 2.17 2.48 6.83
C THR A 18 1.54 1.84 5.58
N VAL A 19 2.34 1.56 4.55
CA VAL A 19 1.87 0.86 3.34
C VAL A 19 1.21 -0.47 3.66
N MET A 20 1.74 -1.24 4.61
CA MET A 20 1.13 -2.49 5.08
C MET A 20 -0.28 -2.27 5.62
N GLN A 21 -0.45 -1.26 6.47
CA GLN A 21 -1.74 -0.92 7.08
C GLN A 21 -2.73 -0.39 6.03
N ILE A 22 -2.27 0.45 5.09
CA ILE A 22 -3.11 0.98 4.00
C ILE A 22 -3.65 -0.17 3.15
N VAL A 23 -2.79 -1.08 2.71
CA VAL A 23 -3.18 -2.21 1.85
C VAL A 23 -4.10 -3.19 2.59
N ALA A 24 -3.80 -3.48 3.86
CA ALA A 24 -4.64 -4.33 4.69
C ALA A 24 -6.03 -3.70 4.96
N ALA A 25 -6.09 -2.41 5.26
CA ALA A 25 -7.35 -1.67 5.46
C ALA A 25 -8.21 -1.65 4.19
N ARG A 26 -7.57 -1.75 3.01
CA ARG A 26 -8.25 -1.88 1.71
C ARG A 26 -8.69 -3.31 1.38
N GLY A 27 -8.43 -4.27 2.27
CA GLY A 27 -8.89 -5.65 2.14
C GLY A 27 -7.99 -6.54 1.29
N TYR A 28 -6.74 -6.14 1.06
CA TYR A 28 -5.75 -6.99 0.38
C TYR A 28 -4.81 -7.65 1.37
N HIS A 29 -4.42 -8.89 1.08
CA HIS A 29 -3.28 -9.53 1.73
C HIS A 29 -1.99 -8.91 1.21
N VAL A 30 -1.10 -8.53 2.13
CA VAL A 30 0.17 -7.88 1.82
C VAL A 30 1.28 -8.52 2.62
N GLU A 31 2.43 -8.66 1.98
CA GLU A 31 3.64 -9.25 2.53
C GLU A 31 4.77 -8.21 2.51
N GLU A 32 5.59 -8.21 3.55
CA GLU A 32 6.83 -7.44 3.60
C GLU A 32 8.02 -8.36 3.33
N HIS A 33 8.88 -7.98 2.40
CA HIS A 33 10.13 -8.67 2.11
C HIS A 33 11.31 -7.71 2.30
N LYS A 34 12.36 -8.17 2.97
CA LYS A 34 13.62 -7.43 3.10
C LYS A 34 14.67 -8.06 2.20
N VAL A 35 15.12 -7.30 1.21
CA VAL A 35 16.15 -7.72 0.24
C VAL A 35 17.42 -6.96 0.54
N THR A 36 18.52 -7.68 0.72
CA THR A 36 19.85 -7.07 0.86
C THR A 36 20.55 -7.11 -0.49
N ASN A 37 20.96 -5.96 -1.02
CA ASN A 37 21.71 -5.92 -2.28
C ASN A 37 23.22 -6.20 -2.05
N SER A 38 23.99 -6.32 -3.13
CA SER A 38 25.45 -6.54 -3.05
C SER A 38 26.20 -5.45 -2.29
N ASP A 39 25.64 -4.25 -2.26
CA ASP A 39 26.21 -3.07 -1.60
C ASP A 39 25.71 -2.91 -0.16
N SER A 40 25.08 -3.95 0.40
CA SER A 40 24.59 -4.01 1.79
C SER A 40 23.45 -3.06 2.17
N TYR A 41 22.74 -2.49 1.19
CA TYR A 41 21.48 -1.80 1.44
C TYR A 41 20.38 -2.83 1.69
N ILE A 42 19.54 -2.57 2.69
CA ILE A 42 18.33 -3.35 2.97
C ILE A 42 17.14 -2.61 2.39
N LEU A 43 16.56 -3.18 1.33
CA LEU A 43 15.38 -2.67 0.66
C LEU A 43 14.14 -3.38 1.19
N THR A 44 13.15 -2.61 1.63
CA THR A 44 11.82 -3.13 1.95
C THR A 44 10.97 -3.16 0.67
N MET A 45 10.42 -4.32 0.34
CA MET A 45 9.54 -4.55 -0.80
C MET A 45 8.20 -5.08 -0.30
N TYR A 46 7.11 -4.66 -0.93
CA TYR A 46 5.76 -5.08 -0.59
C TYR A 46 5.16 -5.97 -1.69
N GLY A 47 4.73 -7.17 -1.33
CA GLY A 47 4.13 -8.15 -2.24
C GLY A 47 2.62 -8.28 -2.01
N LEU A 48 1.83 -8.26 -3.08
CA LEU A 48 0.39 -8.56 -3.04
C LEU A 48 0.13 -9.83 -3.89
N PRO A 49 0.42 -11.03 -3.35
CA PRO A 49 0.31 -12.27 -4.12
C PRO A 49 -1.14 -12.71 -4.36
N LYS A 50 -2.09 -12.17 -3.59
CA LYS A 50 -3.52 -12.49 -3.67
C LYS A 50 -4.27 -11.38 -4.39
N THR A 51 -5.23 -11.78 -5.21
CA THR A 51 -6.31 -10.90 -5.69
C THR A 51 -7.15 -10.42 -4.50
N TYR A 52 -7.99 -9.42 -4.74
CA TYR A 52 -8.93 -8.95 -3.72
C TYR A 52 -9.81 -10.10 -3.18
N THR A 53 -10.45 -10.86 -4.07
CA THR A 53 -11.33 -11.97 -3.70
C THR A 53 -10.61 -13.02 -2.88
N GLU A 54 -9.41 -13.46 -3.30
CA GLU A 54 -8.62 -14.43 -2.53
C GLU A 54 -8.22 -13.88 -1.16
N SER A 55 -7.95 -12.58 -1.04
CA SER A 55 -7.64 -11.94 0.24
C SER A 55 -8.85 -11.95 1.18
N GLN A 56 -10.03 -11.62 0.68
CA GLN A 56 -11.27 -11.54 1.46
C GLN A 56 -11.72 -12.88 2.03
N ILE A 57 -11.55 -13.97 1.26
CA ILE A 57 -11.92 -15.32 1.71
C ILE A 57 -10.74 -16.07 2.36
N ASN A 58 -9.60 -15.40 2.52
CA ASN A 58 -8.34 -15.99 2.96
C ASN A 58 -7.94 -17.26 2.19
N ALA A 59 -8.18 -17.28 0.88
CA ALA A 59 -7.73 -18.37 0.01
C ALA A 59 -6.21 -18.31 -0.18
N SER A 60 -5.63 -19.45 -0.59
CA SER A 60 -4.29 -19.50 -1.12
C SER A 60 -4.20 -18.71 -2.43
N ALA A 61 -3.06 -18.07 -2.69
CA ALA A 61 -2.82 -17.43 -3.98
C ALA A 61 -2.80 -18.49 -5.10
N ALA A 62 -3.50 -18.24 -6.20
CA ALA A 62 -3.39 -19.08 -7.39
C ALA A 62 -1.93 -19.17 -7.88
N ALA A 63 -1.54 -20.34 -8.38
CA ALA A 63 -0.21 -20.58 -8.92
C ALA A 63 0.03 -19.82 -10.24
N ASN A 64 1.30 -19.59 -10.58
CA ASN A 64 1.75 -19.07 -11.87
C ASN A 64 1.17 -17.70 -12.27
N LYS A 65 0.85 -16.84 -11.30
CA LYS A 65 0.48 -15.46 -11.60
C LYS A 65 1.67 -14.71 -12.22
N PRO A 66 1.45 -13.92 -13.29
CA PRO A 66 2.50 -13.07 -13.82
C PRO A 66 2.92 -12.04 -12.77
N ALA A 67 4.22 -11.93 -12.52
CA ALA A 67 4.75 -10.92 -11.62
C ALA A 67 4.73 -9.54 -12.28
N VAL A 68 4.31 -8.53 -11.53
CA VAL A 68 4.37 -7.12 -11.92
C VAL A 68 5.22 -6.40 -10.88
N TYR A 69 6.22 -5.65 -11.34
CA TYR A 69 7.10 -4.88 -10.47
C TYR A 69 6.88 -3.39 -10.68
N LEU A 70 6.60 -2.68 -9.58
CA LEU A 70 6.28 -1.25 -9.58
C LEU A 70 7.38 -0.49 -8.84
N ILE A 71 7.99 0.47 -9.53
CA ILE A 71 9.10 1.29 -9.00
C ILE A 71 8.72 2.76 -9.06
N HIS A 72 8.66 3.38 -7.88
CA HIS A 72 8.31 4.77 -7.73
C HIS A 72 9.38 5.72 -8.31
N GLY A 73 9.03 6.99 -8.43
CA GLY A 73 9.92 8.04 -8.93
C GLY A 73 10.91 8.56 -7.89
N LEU A 74 11.62 9.63 -8.26
CA LEU A 74 12.49 10.37 -7.36
C LEU A 74 11.69 11.07 -6.25
N LEU A 75 12.21 11.05 -5.01
CA LEU A 75 11.56 11.62 -3.81
C LEU A 75 10.18 11.02 -3.48
N ASP A 76 9.99 9.73 -3.75
CA ASP A 76 8.74 9.01 -3.55
C ASP A 76 8.98 7.67 -2.82
N SER A 77 7.92 6.90 -2.59
CA SER A 77 7.95 5.57 -2.00
C SER A 77 6.89 4.66 -2.63
N SER A 78 6.78 3.41 -2.19
CA SER A 78 5.72 2.49 -2.61
C SER A 78 4.30 3.00 -2.34
N TYR A 79 4.14 4.00 -1.47
CA TYR A 79 2.86 4.66 -1.18
C TYR A 79 2.13 5.16 -2.43
N THR A 80 2.86 5.64 -3.46
CA THR A 80 2.23 6.19 -4.68
C THR A 80 1.29 5.22 -5.39
N TYR A 81 1.49 3.91 -5.25
CA TYR A 81 0.67 2.89 -5.90
C TYR A 81 -0.57 2.51 -5.10
N VAL A 82 -0.64 2.95 -3.84
CA VAL A 82 -1.66 2.55 -2.88
C VAL A 82 -2.29 3.75 -2.16
N CYS A 83 -2.09 4.98 -2.63
CA CYS A 83 -2.60 6.19 -1.98
C CYS A 83 -4.02 6.59 -2.42
N ASN A 84 -4.51 6.09 -3.57
CA ASN A 84 -5.82 6.49 -4.12
C ASN A 84 -6.99 6.14 -3.21
N PHE A 85 -8.03 6.97 -3.09
CA PHE A 85 -9.25 6.60 -2.36
C PHE A 85 -9.88 5.33 -2.92
N ARG A 86 -10.43 4.51 -2.03
CA ARG A 86 -11.26 3.38 -2.43
C ARG A 86 -12.60 3.94 -2.95
N ASN A 87 -12.97 3.55 -4.17
CA ASN A 87 -14.25 3.89 -4.79
C ASN A 87 -15.39 3.06 -4.18
#